data_AF-A0A1V5SGY6-F1
#
_entry.id   AF-A0A1V5SGY6-F1
#
_cell.length_a   1.000
_cell.length_b   1.000
_cell.length_c   1.000
_cell.angle_alpha   90.00
_cell.angle_beta   90.00
_cell.angle_gamma   90.00
#
_symmetry.space_group_name_H-M   'P 1'
#
loop_
_entity.id
_entity.type
_entity.pdbx_description
1 polymer ?
#
loop_
_entity_poly.entity_id
_entity_poly.type
_entity_poly.pdbx_seq_one_letter_code
_entity_poly.pdbx_strand_id
1 'polypeptide(L)'
;MDALKARSLDSGIPAFGVSRYFERYISHDLHVTDLRLLFQDLGWRDWTSERQLLERDHMFHRPDGVLTVRGMKIAIEFENKITKGKARYQKLFETYDSHDGYKLIFVIILGDIRDWLLDLKYDARKLWFADYEDLMNEKGKTLFENKRGEFELSRLL
;
A
#
# COMPACT_ATOMS: atom_id res chain seq x y z
N MET A 1 37.61 22.81 -16.61
CA MET A 1 36.21 23.27 -16.44
C MET A 1 35.36 22.52 -17.47
N ASP A 2 34.33 21.80 -17.01
CA ASP A 2 33.44 21.02 -17.89
C ASP A 2 32.75 21.89 -18.94
N ALA A 3 32.82 21.47 -20.20
CA ALA A 3 32.25 22.20 -21.35
C ALA A 3 30.74 22.45 -21.22
N LEU A 4 30.03 21.65 -20.42
CA LEU A 4 28.60 21.81 -20.15
C LEU A 4 28.30 22.92 -19.13
N LYS A 5 29.12 23.06 -18.07
CA LYS A 5 29.03 24.16 -17.10
C LYS A 5 29.30 25.51 -17.73
N ALA A 6 30.30 25.57 -18.61
CA ALA A 6 30.63 26.79 -19.35
C ALA A 6 29.50 27.27 -20.28
N ARG A 7 28.57 26.38 -20.65
CA ARG A 7 27.44 26.65 -21.56
C ARG A 7 26.11 26.80 -20.82
N SER A 8 26.11 26.76 -19.48
CA SER A 8 24.88 26.75 -18.65
C SER A 8 23.91 25.62 -19.01
N LEU A 9 24.43 24.51 -19.55
CA LEU A 9 23.66 23.30 -19.90
C LEU A 9 23.73 22.22 -18.81
N ASP A 10 24.57 22.43 -17.81
CA ASP A 10 24.59 21.64 -16.59
C ASP A 10 23.49 22.18 -15.66
N SER A 11 22.50 21.34 -15.32
CA SER A 11 21.40 21.73 -14.44
C SER A 11 21.87 22.05 -13.02
N GLY A 12 23.10 21.68 -12.66
CA GLY A 12 23.62 21.80 -11.30
C GLY A 12 22.88 20.91 -10.30
N ILE A 13 21.92 20.12 -10.76
CA ILE A 13 21.20 19.15 -9.95
C ILE A 13 22.16 17.98 -9.73
N PRO A 14 22.50 17.66 -8.46
CA PRO A 14 23.33 16.50 -8.19
C PRO A 14 22.72 15.26 -8.86
N ALA A 15 23.56 14.47 -9.53
CA ALA A 15 23.14 13.16 -9.98
C ALA A 15 22.55 12.40 -8.79
N PHE A 16 21.37 11.83 -8.99
CA PHE A 16 20.60 11.20 -7.92
C PHE A 16 21.47 10.21 -7.13
N GLY A 17 21.59 10.42 -5.82
CA GLY A 17 22.39 9.57 -4.94
C GLY A 17 21.63 8.28 -4.61
N VAL A 18 22.10 7.14 -5.13
CA VAL A 18 21.53 5.82 -4.79
C VAL A 18 21.84 5.50 -3.32
N SER A 19 20.85 5.61 -2.46
CA SER A 19 20.97 5.13 -1.07
C SER A 19 20.89 3.59 -1.03
N ARG A 20 21.40 2.96 0.04
CA ARG A 20 21.29 1.50 0.28
C ARG A 20 19.85 0.95 0.29
N TYR A 21 18.86 1.83 0.37
CA TYR A 21 17.44 1.48 0.38
C TYR A 21 16.70 1.95 -0.87
N PHE A 22 17.38 2.61 -1.80
CA PHE A 22 16.77 3.23 -2.98
C PHE A 22 15.96 2.24 -3.82
N GLU A 23 16.56 1.10 -4.15
CA GLU A 23 15.88 0.05 -4.91
C GLU A 23 14.62 -0.47 -4.21
N ARG A 24 14.64 -0.50 -2.87
CA ARG A 24 13.48 -0.96 -2.08
C ARG A 24 12.34 0.04 -2.11
N TYR A 25 12.65 1.32 -1.96
CA TYR A 25 11.65 2.39 -2.02
C TYR A 25 11.04 2.49 -3.42
N ILE A 26 11.86 2.41 -4.47
CA ILE A 26 11.36 2.37 -5.84
C ILE A 26 10.48 1.15 -6.08
N SER A 27 10.92 -0.02 -5.63
CA SER A 27 10.14 -1.24 -5.78
C SER A 27 8.79 -1.14 -5.05
N HIS A 28 8.75 -0.59 -3.84
CA HIS A 28 7.49 -0.35 -3.12
C HIS A 28 6.57 0.62 -3.87
N ASP A 29 7.09 1.79 -4.26
CA ASP A 29 6.32 2.82 -4.98
C ASP A 29 5.76 2.29 -6.33
N LEU A 30 6.55 1.45 -7.04
CA LEU A 30 6.11 0.84 -8.29
C LEU A 30 4.95 -0.13 -8.07
N HIS A 31 5.04 -1.04 -7.10
CA HIS A 31 3.94 -1.97 -6.83
C HIS A 31 2.68 -1.24 -6.32
N VAL A 32 2.82 -0.20 -5.51
CA VAL A 32 1.66 0.63 -5.10
C VAL A 32 1.04 1.32 -6.31
N THR A 33 1.86 1.75 -7.27
CA THR A 33 1.36 2.32 -8.54
C THR A 33 0.63 1.26 -9.37
N ASP A 34 1.16 0.04 -9.46
CA ASP A 34 0.52 -1.08 -10.16
C ASP A 34 -0.83 -1.44 -9.53
N LEU A 35 -0.93 -1.45 -8.19
CA LEU A 35 -2.20 -1.64 -7.48
C LEU A 35 -3.21 -0.57 -7.84
N ARG A 36 -2.80 0.71 -7.88
CA ARG A 36 -3.69 1.80 -8.32
C ARG A 36 -4.22 1.55 -9.72
N LEU A 37 -3.35 1.15 -10.66
CA LEU A 37 -3.74 0.88 -12.04
C LEU A 37 -4.70 -0.33 -12.11
N LEU A 38 -4.42 -1.40 -11.36
CA LEU A 38 -5.30 -2.55 -11.25
C LEU A 38 -6.70 -2.16 -10.77
N PHE A 39 -6.80 -1.40 -9.68
CA PHE A 39 -8.10 -0.99 -9.15
C PHE A 39 -8.84 -0.07 -10.11
N GLN A 40 -8.12 0.80 -10.83
CA GLN A 40 -8.71 1.61 -11.89
C GLN A 40 -9.29 0.74 -13.02
N ASP A 41 -8.59 -0.31 -13.45
CA ASP A 41 -9.06 -1.27 -14.47
C ASP A 41 -10.29 -2.06 -13.99
N LEU A 42 -10.38 -2.32 -12.69
CA LEU A 42 -11.55 -2.91 -12.05
C LEU A 42 -12.72 -1.91 -11.86
N GLY A 43 -12.54 -0.64 -12.24
CA GLY A 43 -13.57 0.39 -12.18
C GLY A 43 -13.55 1.25 -10.91
N TRP A 44 -12.63 1.01 -9.98
CA TRP A 44 -12.44 1.80 -8.76
C TRP A 44 -11.44 2.92 -8.99
N ARG A 45 -11.93 4.03 -9.55
CA ARG A 45 -11.09 5.14 -10.00
C ARG A 45 -10.75 6.17 -8.92
N ASP A 46 -11.47 6.16 -7.81
CA ASP A 46 -11.28 7.12 -6.72
C ASP A 46 -10.18 6.64 -5.77
N TRP A 47 -8.94 6.89 -6.18
CA TRP A 47 -7.72 6.59 -5.44
C TRP A 47 -7.06 7.87 -4.92
N THR A 48 -6.76 7.91 -3.62
CA THR A 48 -5.92 8.93 -3.00
C THR A 48 -4.58 8.31 -2.57
N SER A 49 -3.46 8.87 -3.02
CA SER A 49 -2.11 8.37 -2.66
C SER A 49 -1.64 8.91 -1.30
N GLU A 50 -0.64 8.25 -0.68
CA GLU A 50 -0.04 8.73 0.57
C GLU A 50 0.38 10.21 0.51
N ARG A 51 0.96 10.65 -0.64
CA ARG A 51 1.38 12.05 -0.86
C ARG A 51 0.23 13.05 -0.75
N GLN A 52 -0.95 12.69 -1.24
CA GLN A 52 -2.14 13.56 -1.12
C GLN A 52 -2.74 13.50 0.29
N LEU A 53 -2.63 12.36 0.98
CA LEU A 53 -3.06 12.23 2.37
C LEU A 53 -2.19 13.07 3.32
N LEU A 54 -0.89 13.16 3.02
CA LEU A 54 0.09 13.99 3.73
C LEU A 54 -0.31 15.47 3.76
N GLU A 55 -0.78 16.00 2.64
CA GLU A 55 -1.16 17.41 2.51
C GLU A 55 -2.50 17.73 3.18
N ARG A 56 -3.40 16.74 3.32
CA ARG A 56 -4.79 16.97 3.71
C ARG A 56 -5.09 16.70 5.18
N ASP A 57 -4.64 15.56 5.71
CA ASP A 57 -5.28 14.98 6.90
C ASP A 57 -4.40 15.00 8.16
N HIS A 58 -3.12 15.44 8.09
CA HIS A 58 -2.16 15.51 9.22
C HIS A 58 -2.18 14.26 10.14
N MET A 59 -2.48 13.08 9.60
CA MET A 59 -2.67 11.87 10.40
C MET A 59 -1.36 11.26 10.89
N PHE A 60 -1.43 10.66 12.09
CA PHE A 60 -0.30 10.00 12.75
C PHE A 60 0.15 8.72 12.05
N HIS A 61 -0.78 8.02 11.39
CA HIS A 61 -0.50 6.90 10.50
C HIS A 61 -1.18 7.13 9.15
N ARG A 62 -0.53 6.73 8.06
CA ARG A 62 -1.00 6.94 6.70
C ARG A 62 -0.89 5.63 5.92
N PRO A 63 -1.97 5.19 5.25
CA PRO A 63 -1.87 4.10 4.30
C PRO A 63 -1.09 4.52 3.05
N ASP A 64 -0.57 3.54 2.32
CA ASP A 64 0.07 3.71 1.02
C ASP A 64 -0.93 4.26 -0.02
N GLY A 65 -2.20 3.90 0.13
CA GLY A 65 -3.30 4.49 -0.61
C GLY A 65 -4.66 4.33 0.04
N VAL A 66 -5.64 5.10 -0.44
CA VAL A 66 -7.04 4.99 -0.04
C VAL A 66 -7.89 4.86 -1.29
N LEU A 67 -8.72 3.82 -1.33
CA LEU A 67 -9.79 3.67 -2.31
C LEU A 67 -11.11 4.14 -1.72
N THR A 68 -11.89 4.87 -2.50
CA THR A 68 -13.29 5.16 -2.17
C THR A 68 -14.20 4.35 -3.09
N VAL A 69 -14.90 3.37 -2.51
CA VAL A 69 -15.85 2.51 -3.24
C VAL A 69 -17.24 2.74 -2.67
N ARG A 70 -18.16 3.27 -3.48
CA ARG A 70 -19.56 3.58 -3.07
C ARG A 70 -19.63 4.42 -1.77
N GLY A 71 -18.72 5.38 -1.61
CA GLY A 71 -18.62 6.24 -0.41
C GLY A 71 -17.91 5.59 0.79
N MET A 72 -17.50 4.32 0.71
CA MET A 72 -16.71 3.66 1.74
C MET A 72 -15.21 3.83 1.45
N LYS A 73 -14.46 4.27 2.46
CA LYS A 73 -12.99 4.34 2.37
C LYS A 73 -12.38 2.99 2.77
N ILE A 74 -11.52 2.50 1.90
CA ILE A 74 -10.70 1.31 2.08
C ILE A 74 -9.24 1.75 2.10
N ALA A 75 -8.54 1.47 3.21
CA ALA A 75 -7.10 1.74 3.29
C ALA A 75 -6.32 0.60 2.62
N ILE A 76 -5.27 0.93 1.89
CA ILE A 76 -4.36 -0.01 1.24
C ILE A 76 -2.99 0.10 1.91
N GLU A 77 -2.48 -1.02 2.41
CA GLU A 77 -1.12 -1.19 2.91
C GLU A 77 -0.44 -2.23 2.03
N PHE A 78 0.72 -1.89 1.47
CA PHE A 78 1.51 -2.80 0.66
C PHE A 78 2.80 -3.19 1.40
N GLU A 79 3.03 -4.49 1.52
CA GLU A 79 4.15 -5.05 2.27
C GLU A 79 4.95 -6.00 1.38
N ASN A 80 6.15 -5.59 0.96
CA ASN A 80 6.99 -6.40 0.07
C ASN A 80 8.06 -7.26 0.75
N LYS A 81 8.31 -7.06 2.06
CA LYS A 81 9.19 -7.86 2.95
C LYS A 81 8.86 -7.55 4.41
N ILE A 82 9.28 -8.42 5.35
CA ILE A 82 9.34 -8.07 6.79
C ILE A 82 10.40 -6.99 6.98
N THR A 83 9.98 -5.73 6.93
CA THR A 83 10.83 -4.57 7.24
C THR A 83 10.56 -4.03 8.65
N LYS A 84 9.46 -4.49 9.25
CA LYS A 84 8.93 -4.05 10.54
C LYS A 84 8.90 -5.27 11.47
N GLY A 85 9.37 -5.12 12.70
CA GLY A 85 9.23 -6.18 13.71
C GLY A 85 7.76 -6.36 14.14
N LYS A 86 7.45 -7.47 14.82
CA LYS A 86 6.09 -7.82 15.29
C LYS A 86 5.35 -6.66 15.97
N ALA A 87 6.03 -5.98 16.89
CA ALA A 87 5.48 -4.84 17.62
C ALA A 87 5.07 -3.66 16.71
N ARG A 88 5.74 -3.45 15.58
CA ARG A 88 5.39 -2.37 14.65
C ARG A 88 4.13 -2.69 13.85
N TYR A 89 3.94 -3.94 13.42
CA TYR A 89 2.68 -4.34 12.79
C TYR A 89 1.53 -4.37 13.78
N GLN A 90 1.77 -4.83 15.01
CA GLN A 90 0.75 -4.78 16.07
C GLN A 90 0.27 -3.35 16.32
N LYS A 91 1.20 -2.38 16.43
CA LYS A 91 0.85 -0.96 16.59
C LYS A 91 0.14 -0.38 15.36
N LEU A 92 0.52 -0.80 14.16
CA LEU A 92 -0.14 -0.42 12.91
C LEU A 92 -1.62 -0.83 12.94
N PHE A 93 -1.89 -2.09 13.27
CA PHE A 93 -3.24 -2.64 13.31
C PHE A 93 -4.07 -1.99 14.44
N GLU A 94 -3.49 -1.76 15.61
CA GLU A 94 -4.14 -1.01 16.70
C GLU A 94 -4.54 0.41 16.29
N THR A 95 -3.72 1.06 15.46
CA THR A 95 -4.03 2.40 14.95
C THR A 95 -5.27 2.36 14.05
N TYR A 96 -5.38 1.35 13.19
CA TYR A 96 -6.57 1.15 12.35
C TYR A 96 -7.81 0.75 13.15
N ASP A 97 -7.65 -0.06 14.18
CA ASP A 97 -8.75 -0.45 15.06
C ASP A 97 -9.36 0.79 15.74
N SER A 98 -8.51 1.74 16.16
CA SER A 98 -8.92 3.01 16.79
C SER A 98 -9.52 4.04 15.82
N HIS A 99 -9.44 3.80 14.51
CA HIS A 99 -9.86 4.75 13.48
C HIS A 99 -11.13 4.29 12.76
N ASP A 100 -12.20 5.09 12.82
CA ASP A 100 -13.50 4.76 12.21
C ASP A 100 -13.64 5.22 10.75
N GLY A 101 -12.67 5.98 10.26
CA GLY A 101 -12.68 6.53 8.91
C GLY A 101 -12.46 5.51 7.80
N TYR A 102 -11.94 4.33 8.13
CA TYR A 102 -11.73 3.23 7.17
C TYR A 102 -12.64 2.05 7.53
N LYS A 103 -13.47 1.64 6.57
CA LYS A 103 -14.39 0.49 6.76
C LYS A 103 -13.68 -0.83 6.54
N LEU A 104 -12.72 -0.86 5.62
CA LEU A 104 -11.85 -1.99 5.34
C LEU A 104 -10.40 -1.52 5.25
N ILE A 105 -9.49 -2.42 5.59
CA ILE A 105 -8.05 -2.27 5.42
C ILE A 105 -7.58 -3.49 4.65
N PHE A 106 -7.04 -3.27 3.47
CA PHE A 106 -6.42 -4.30 2.64
C PHE A 106 -4.91 -4.25 2.83
N VAL A 107 -4.37 -5.33 3.36
CA VAL A 107 -2.93 -5.54 3.47
C VAL A 107 -2.51 -6.47 2.33
N ILE A 108 -1.92 -5.88 1.29
CA ILE A 108 -1.45 -6.59 0.11
C ILE A 108 0.01 -6.98 0.31
N ILE A 109 0.30 -8.27 0.21
CA ILE A 109 1.58 -8.82 0.61
C ILE A 109 2.30 -9.35 -0.62
N LEU A 110 3.52 -8.90 -0.86
CA LEU A 110 4.43 -9.54 -1.80
C LEU A 110 5.46 -10.36 -1.00
N GLY A 111 5.31 -11.69 -1.05
CA GLY A 111 6.20 -12.65 -0.40
C GLY A 111 5.61 -13.33 0.85
N ASP A 112 6.43 -14.16 1.49
CA ASP A 112 5.95 -15.14 2.47
C ASP A 112 5.97 -14.60 3.92
N ILE A 113 5.05 -13.68 4.21
CA ILE A 113 4.90 -13.09 5.57
C ILE A 113 3.45 -13.16 6.07
N ARG A 114 2.56 -13.73 5.26
CA ARG A 114 1.11 -13.80 5.47
C ARG A 114 0.76 -14.52 6.77
N ASP A 115 1.25 -15.74 6.96
CA ASP A 115 0.97 -16.54 8.16
C ASP A 115 1.36 -15.80 9.44
N TRP A 116 2.51 -15.13 9.39
CA TRP A 116 3.01 -14.34 10.51
C TRP A 116 2.14 -13.11 10.80
N LEU A 117 1.55 -12.48 9.79
CA LEU A 117 0.61 -11.36 9.96
C LEU A 117 -0.77 -11.83 10.42
N LEU A 118 -1.23 -13.00 9.97
CA LEU A 118 -2.48 -13.62 10.40
C LEU A 118 -2.49 -13.96 11.90
N ASP A 119 -1.32 -14.28 12.45
CA ASP A 119 -1.10 -14.55 13.89
C ASP A 119 -1.16 -13.30 14.79
N LEU A 120 -1.21 -12.10 14.21
CA LEU A 120 -1.29 -10.85 14.98
C LEU A 120 -2.71 -10.59 15.49
N LYS A 121 -2.79 -9.73 16.51
CA LYS A 121 -4.08 -9.28 17.04
C LYS A 121 -4.55 -8.07 16.23
N TYR A 122 -5.65 -8.24 15.49
CA TYR A 122 -6.34 -7.19 14.73
C TYR A 122 -7.86 -7.43 14.71
N ASP A 123 -8.63 -6.40 14.37
CA ASP A 123 -10.06 -6.53 14.07
C ASP A 123 -10.30 -7.14 12.67
N ALA A 124 -10.63 -8.44 12.65
CA ALA A 124 -10.95 -9.20 11.44
C ALA A 124 -12.31 -8.83 10.80
N ARG A 125 -13.01 -7.79 11.30
CA ARG A 125 -14.10 -7.15 10.54
C ARG A 125 -13.56 -6.14 9.55
N LYS A 126 -12.43 -5.50 9.87
CA LYS A 126 -11.85 -4.41 9.09
C LYS A 126 -10.69 -4.89 8.24
N LEU A 127 -9.78 -5.71 8.78
CA LEU A 127 -8.50 -6.01 8.14
C LEU A 127 -8.54 -7.33 7.36
N TRP A 128 -8.09 -7.29 6.11
CA TRP A 128 -8.08 -8.41 5.17
C TRP A 128 -6.77 -8.44 4.39
N PHE A 129 -6.27 -9.64 4.13
CA PHE A 129 -4.99 -9.89 3.47
C PHE A 129 -5.19 -10.50 2.09
N ALA A 130 -4.32 -10.15 1.15
CA ALA A 130 -4.23 -10.82 -0.15
C ALA A 130 -2.76 -10.87 -0.60
N ASP A 131 -2.41 -11.90 -1.36
CA ASP A 131 -1.11 -11.96 -2.03
C ASP A 131 -1.10 -11.02 -3.24
N TYR A 132 0.00 -10.31 -3.44
CA TYR A 132 0.17 -9.35 -4.52
C TYR A 132 0.15 -10.02 -5.89
N GLU A 133 0.86 -11.14 -6.05
CA GLU A 133 0.96 -11.83 -7.34
C GLU A 133 -0.42 -12.40 -7.72
N ASP A 134 -1.12 -13.00 -6.76
CA ASP A 134 -2.49 -13.47 -6.97
C ASP A 134 -3.43 -12.31 -7.32
N LEU A 135 -3.26 -11.15 -6.67
CA LEU A 135 -4.05 -9.94 -6.96
C LEU A 135 -3.82 -9.42 -8.39
N MET A 136 -2.57 -9.38 -8.84
CA MET A 136 -2.26 -8.91 -10.19
C MET A 136 -2.71 -9.90 -11.28
N ASN A 137 -2.63 -11.20 -11.01
CA ASN A 137 -2.97 -12.25 -11.97
C ASN A 137 -4.47 -12.54 -12.04
N GLU A 138 -5.15 -12.68 -10.90
CA GLU A 138 -6.55 -13.08 -10.81
C GLU A 138 -7.52 -11.89 -10.68
N LYS A 139 -7.01 -10.72 -10.33
CA LYS A 139 -7.73 -9.44 -10.27
C LYS A 139 -8.96 -9.51 -9.38
N GLY A 140 -10.15 -9.41 -9.96
CA GLY A 140 -11.41 -9.49 -9.21
C GLY A 140 -11.64 -10.86 -8.55
N LYS A 141 -10.98 -11.93 -9.02
CA LYS A 141 -11.17 -13.27 -8.45
C LYS A 141 -10.27 -13.56 -7.24
N THR A 142 -9.28 -12.70 -6.98
CA THR A 142 -8.35 -12.88 -5.87
C THR A 142 -9.08 -12.94 -4.54
N LEU A 143 -8.67 -13.90 -3.71
CA LEU A 143 -9.21 -14.07 -2.37
C LEU A 143 -8.56 -13.09 -1.40
N PHE A 144 -9.42 -12.40 -0.67
CA PHE A 144 -9.07 -11.61 0.49
C PHE A 144 -9.50 -12.37 1.73
N GLU A 145 -8.60 -12.53 2.69
CA GLU A 145 -8.85 -13.40 3.83
C GLU A 145 -8.37 -12.83 5.17
N ASN A 146 -8.86 -13.43 6.24
CA ASN A 146 -8.36 -13.27 7.59
C ASN A 146 -8.84 -14.45 8.46
N LYS A 147 -8.59 -14.39 9.78
CA LYS A 147 -9.03 -15.43 10.73
C LYS A 147 -10.55 -15.69 10.81
N ARG A 148 -11.41 -14.90 10.16
CA ARG A 148 -12.87 -15.10 10.13
C ARG A 148 -13.38 -15.71 8.83
N GLY A 149 -12.57 -15.75 7.78
CA GLY A 149 -12.94 -16.33 6.49
C GLY A 149 -12.28 -15.62 5.33
N GLU A 150 -12.88 -15.81 4.15
CA GLU A 150 -12.37 -15.33 2.87
C GLU A 150 -13.49 -14.78 1.98
N PHE A 151 -13.15 -13.91 1.04
CA PHE A 151 -14.04 -13.46 -0.02
C PHE A 151 -13.27 -13.11 -1.31
N GLU A 152 -13.88 -13.30 -2.47
CA GLU A 152 -13.34 -12.78 -3.74
C GLU A 152 -13.54 -11.28 -3.84
N LEU A 153 -12.51 -10.54 -4.27
CA LEU A 153 -12.56 -9.08 -4.44
C LEU A 153 -13.79 -8.60 -5.26
N SER A 154 -14.20 -9.40 -6.24
CA SER A 154 -15.33 -9.17 -7.13
C SER A 154 -16.65 -8.93 -6.40
N ARG A 155 -16.80 -9.44 -5.17
CA ARG A 155 -17.99 -9.23 -4.34
C ARG A 155 -18.17 -7.77 -3.89
N LEU A 156 -17.13 -6.95 -4.03
CA LEU A 156 -17.15 -5.52 -3.73
C LEU A 156 -17.31 -4.64 -4.98
N LEU A 157 -17.23 -5.23 -6.19
CA LEU A 157 -17.38 -4.50 -7.46
C LEU A 157 -18.82 -4.03 -7.67
#